data_AF-A0A3N5U9T3-F1
#
_entry.id   AF-A0A3N5U9T3-F1
#
_cell.length_a   1.000
_cell.length_b   1.000
_cell.length_c   1.000
_cell.angle_alpha   90.00
_cell.angle_beta   90.00
_cell.angle_gamma   90.00
#
_symmetry.space_group_name_H-M   'P 1'
#
loop_
_entity.id
_entity.type
_entity.pdbx_description
1 polymer ?
#
loop_
_entity_poly.entity_id
_entity_poly.type
_entity_poly.pdbx_seq_one_letter_code
_entity_poly.pdbx_strand_id
1 'polypeptide(L)'
;MKKAFIFSILLFSCCMVFTDNNFRDTKWGMSIEEVRKVEKSEYADATSDGLFFKTTIQNVDWIICYFFVDNKLYRAGYMTSENYTNTNKYFEIYNTFRDLLIDKYGQPIKEVITIPDIYKNHPDSGLLMGQVIYISHWDFTDITLDITAQGGDFKARVVILYANKELDAVKVQRDRDATKSQL
;
A
#
# COMPACT_ATOMS: atom_id res chain seq x y z
N MET A 1 35.18 -55.52 4.48
CA MET A 1 34.39 -54.44 5.14
C MET A 1 34.71 -53.11 4.49
N LYS A 2 33.87 -52.62 3.58
CA LYS A 2 33.87 -51.22 3.12
C LYS A 2 32.40 -50.85 2.89
N LYS A 3 31.81 -50.09 3.81
CA LYS A 3 30.46 -49.53 3.65
C LYS A 3 30.61 -48.26 2.83
N ALA A 4 30.10 -48.25 1.60
CA ALA A 4 29.99 -47.03 0.81
C ALA A 4 28.79 -46.23 1.33
N PHE A 5 29.06 -45.04 1.87
CA PHE A 5 28.04 -44.10 2.31
C PHE A 5 27.60 -43.30 1.07
N ILE A 6 26.38 -43.54 0.59
CA ILE A 6 25.78 -42.76 -0.48
C ILE A 6 25.31 -41.44 0.13
N PHE A 7 26.04 -40.35 -0.12
CA PHE A 7 25.58 -38.99 0.15
C PHE A 7 24.59 -38.59 -0.95
N SER A 8 23.30 -38.77 -0.66
CA SER A 8 22.23 -38.21 -1.48
C SER A 8 22.17 -36.70 -1.22
N ILE A 9 22.78 -35.91 -2.10
CA ILE A 9 22.62 -34.46 -2.12
C ILE A 9 21.22 -34.19 -2.67
N LEU A 10 20.26 -33.99 -1.77
CA LEU A 10 19.01 -33.31 -2.07
C LEU A 10 19.39 -31.88 -2.51
N LEU A 11 19.53 -31.68 -3.82
CA LEU A 11 19.44 -30.36 -4.44
C LEU A 11 18.07 -29.83 -4.07
N PHE A 12 18.02 -29.08 -2.98
CA PHE A 12 16.91 -28.21 -2.64
C PHE A 12 16.83 -27.24 -3.81
N SER A 13 16.02 -27.60 -4.80
CA SER A 13 15.58 -26.72 -5.85
C SER A 13 14.89 -25.58 -5.11
N CYS A 14 15.66 -24.53 -4.83
CA CYS A 14 15.14 -23.23 -4.53
C CYS A 14 14.37 -22.85 -5.79
N CYS A 15 13.11 -23.30 -5.87
CA CYS A 15 12.10 -22.64 -6.65
C CYS A 15 12.10 -21.22 -6.08
N MET A 16 12.89 -20.37 -6.72
CA MET A 16 12.80 -18.94 -6.57
C MET A 16 11.39 -18.63 -7.04
N VAL A 17 10.45 -18.60 -6.08
CA VAL A 17 9.09 -18.17 -6.34
C VAL A 17 9.24 -16.72 -6.75
N PHE A 18 9.22 -16.45 -8.06
CA PHE A 18 8.99 -15.11 -8.54
C PHE A 18 7.57 -14.77 -8.08
N THR A 19 7.48 -14.11 -6.93
CA THR A 19 6.24 -13.46 -6.52
C THR A 19 5.98 -12.40 -7.56
N ASP A 20 4.96 -12.60 -8.39
CA ASP A 20 4.54 -11.58 -9.33
C ASP A 20 4.12 -10.37 -8.52
N ASN A 21 4.91 -9.32 -8.63
CA ASN A 21 4.96 -8.17 -7.75
C ASN A 21 3.86 -7.14 -8.10
N ASN A 22 2.75 -7.66 -8.63
CA ASN A 22 1.62 -6.90 -9.11
C ASN A 22 0.58 -6.71 -8.00
N PHE A 23 -0.27 -5.71 -8.20
CA PHE A 23 -1.41 -5.48 -7.35
C PHE A 23 -2.63 -6.25 -7.88
N ARG A 24 -3.07 -7.27 -7.12
CA ARG A 24 -4.22 -8.14 -7.49
C ARG A 24 -4.01 -8.74 -8.89
N ASP A 25 -5.04 -8.72 -9.74
CA ASP A 25 -5.04 -9.29 -11.09
C ASP A 25 -4.48 -8.33 -12.16
N THR A 26 -3.84 -7.22 -11.75
CA THR A 26 -3.30 -6.21 -12.69
C THR A 26 -1.83 -6.46 -13.01
N LYS A 27 -1.27 -5.63 -13.91
CA LYS A 27 0.17 -5.51 -14.14
C LYS A 27 0.54 -4.04 -14.22
N TRP A 28 1.71 -3.69 -13.70
CA TRP A 28 2.24 -2.34 -13.86
C TRP A 28 2.34 -1.98 -15.35
N GLY A 29 1.94 -0.76 -15.70
CA GLY A 29 1.89 -0.31 -17.09
C GLY A 29 0.56 -0.57 -17.81
N MET A 30 -0.38 -1.34 -17.23
CA MET A 30 -1.72 -1.51 -17.80
C MET A 30 -2.43 -0.17 -18.02
N SER A 31 -3.22 -0.08 -19.08
CA SER A 31 -4.09 1.06 -19.34
C SER A 31 -5.31 1.11 -18.42
N ILE A 32 -5.97 2.25 -18.36
CA ILE A 32 -7.25 2.41 -17.64
C ILE A 32 -8.27 1.36 -18.12
N GLU A 33 -8.38 1.15 -19.43
CA GLU A 33 -9.28 0.19 -20.06
C GLU A 33 -8.91 -1.27 -19.73
N GLU A 34 -7.62 -1.57 -19.67
CA GLU A 34 -7.15 -2.91 -19.27
C GLU A 34 -7.47 -3.20 -17.81
N VAL A 35 -7.22 -2.24 -16.90
CA VAL A 35 -7.58 -2.37 -15.49
C VAL A 35 -9.09 -2.56 -15.31
N ARG A 36 -9.92 -1.78 -16.02
CA ARG A 36 -11.39 -1.94 -15.97
C ARG A 36 -11.88 -3.32 -16.41
N LYS A 37 -11.17 -4.00 -17.32
CA LYS A 37 -11.55 -5.33 -17.80
C LYS A 37 -11.24 -6.43 -16.79
N VAL A 38 -10.18 -6.27 -16.01
CA VAL A 38 -9.72 -7.30 -15.05
C VAL A 38 -10.27 -7.08 -13.64
N GLU A 39 -10.57 -5.84 -13.25
CA GLU A 39 -11.15 -5.52 -11.95
C GLU A 39 -12.63 -5.92 -11.90
N LYS A 40 -12.99 -6.74 -10.91
CA LYS A 40 -14.32 -7.32 -10.73
C LYS A 40 -15.07 -6.77 -9.51
N SER A 41 -14.40 -5.94 -8.71
CA SER A 41 -14.96 -5.34 -7.50
C SER A 41 -16.04 -4.30 -7.85
N GLU A 42 -16.87 -3.93 -6.88
CA GLU A 42 -17.94 -2.96 -7.10
C GLU A 42 -17.34 -1.61 -7.54
N TYR A 43 -17.70 -1.14 -8.72
CA TYR A 43 -17.25 0.16 -9.20
C TYR A 43 -17.78 1.27 -8.29
N ALA A 44 -16.87 2.10 -7.78
CA ALA A 44 -17.21 3.23 -6.94
C ALA A 44 -17.26 4.52 -7.78
N ASP A 45 -16.14 4.85 -8.43
CA ASP A 45 -15.99 6.10 -9.16
C ASP A 45 -14.76 6.10 -10.10
N ALA A 46 -14.65 7.13 -10.94
CA ALA A 46 -13.44 7.48 -11.67
C ALA A 46 -13.24 9.00 -11.67
N THR A 47 -12.01 9.43 -11.49
CA THR A 47 -11.60 10.84 -11.54
C THR A 47 -10.54 11.05 -12.62
N SER A 48 -10.06 12.27 -12.81
CA SER A 48 -8.85 12.52 -13.60
C SER A 48 -7.63 11.74 -13.08
N ASP A 49 -7.65 11.41 -11.79
CA ASP A 49 -6.46 10.93 -11.08
C ASP A 49 -6.45 9.41 -10.94
N GLY A 50 -7.59 8.72 -11.13
CA GLY A 50 -7.64 7.26 -10.97
C GLY A 50 -9.01 6.60 -11.08
N LEU A 51 -9.00 5.27 -10.95
CA LEU A 51 -10.19 4.41 -10.84
C LEU A 51 -10.36 3.92 -9.40
N PHE A 52 -11.61 3.89 -8.93
CA PHE A 52 -11.95 3.51 -7.56
C PHE A 52 -13.03 2.45 -7.52
N PHE A 53 -12.83 1.46 -6.64
CA PHE A 53 -13.75 0.35 -6.43
C PHE A 53 -13.93 0.09 -4.94
N LYS A 54 -15.01 -0.56 -4.53
CA LYS A 54 -15.26 -0.94 -3.14
C LYS A 54 -14.96 -2.42 -2.91
N THR A 55 -14.48 -2.73 -1.72
CA THR A 55 -14.32 -4.09 -1.24
C THR A 55 -14.37 -4.14 0.29
N THR A 56 -14.60 -5.32 0.84
CA THR A 56 -14.56 -5.55 2.29
C THR A 56 -13.55 -6.66 2.57
N ILE A 57 -12.59 -6.39 3.45
CA ILE A 57 -11.52 -7.33 3.83
C ILE A 57 -11.47 -7.35 5.36
N GLN A 58 -11.62 -8.54 5.97
CA GLN A 58 -11.61 -8.71 7.42
C GLN A 58 -12.61 -7.79 8.16
N ASN A 59 -13.83 -7.63 7.62
CA ASN A 59 -14.87 -6.73 8.14
C ASN A 59 -14.48 -5.24 8.19
N VAL A 60 -13.51 -4.84 7.38
CA VAL A 60 -13.13 -3.44 7.16
C VAL A 60 -13.49 -3.10 5.72
N ASP A 61 -14.18 -1.98 5.53
CA ASP A 61 -14.53 -1.49 4.20
C ASP A 61 -13.38 -0.65 3.62
N TRP A 62 -13.00 -0.99 2.39
CA TRP A 62 -11.89 -0.41 1.67
C TRP A 62 -12.35 0.13 0.32
N ILE A 63 -11.73 1.23 -0.08
CA ILE A 63 -11.63 1.66 -1.47
C ILE A 63 -10.35 1.06 -2.05
N ILE A 64 -10.50 0.34 -3.17
CA ILE A 64 -9.40 -0.03 -4.04
C ILE A 64 -9.14 1.15 -4.97
N CYS A 65 -7.89 1.63 -5.00
CA CYS A 65 -7.47 2.76 -5.80
C CYS A 65 -6.48 2.31 -6.89
N TYR A 66 -6.64 2.84 -8.11
CA TYR A 66 -5.68 2.67 -9.21
C TYR A 66 -5.34 4.04 -9.79
N PHE A 67 -4.05 4.38 -9.83
CA PHE A 67 -3.55 5.67 -10.32
C PHE A 67 -2.71 5.50 -11.58
N PHE A 68 -2.85 6.44 -12.51
CA PHE A 68 -2.27 6.36 -13.84
C PHE A 68 -1.38 7.56 -14.17
N VAL A 69 -0.31 7.30 -14.93
CA VAL A 69 0.57 8.31 -15.53
C VAL A 69 0.70 7.96 -17.01
N ASP A 70 0.35 8.89 -17.91
CA ASP A 70 0.29 8.61 -19.37
C ASP A 70 -0.52 7.37 -19.75
N ASN A 71 -1.68 7.19 -19.10
CA ASN A 71 -2.51 5.99 -19.26
C ASN A 71 -1.77 4.69 -18.92
N LYS A 72 -0.83 4.72 -17.97
CA LYS A 72 -0.11 3.54 -17.46
C LYS A 72 -0.27 3.45 -15.95
N LEU A 73 -0.72 2.29 -15.48
CA LEU A 73 -0.85 2.00 -14.06
C LEU A 73 0.52 2.05 -13.38
N TYR A 74 0.69 2.96 -12.43
CA TYR A 74 1.95 3.12 -11.69
C TYR A 74 1.81 2.97 -10.18
N ARG A 75 0.60 3.14 -9.64
CA ARG A 75 0.33 2.99 -8.22
C ARG A 75 -1.07 2.41 -8.03
N ALA A 76 -1.21 1.50 -7.08
CA ALA A 76 -2.49 0.92 -6.73
C ALA A 76 -2.52 0.57 -5.24
N GLY A 77 -3.70 0.41 -4.65
CA GLY A 77 -3.75 0.14 -3.23
C GLY A 77 -5.13 0.06 -2.63
N TYR A 78 -5.15 0.02 -1.30
CA TYR A 78 -6.34 0.02 -0.48
C TYR A 78 -6.33 1.25 0.41
N MET A 79 -7.49 1.86 0.61
CA MET A 79 -7.70 2.97 1.54
C MET A 79 -9.00 2.75 2.29
N THR A 80 -9.02 2.87 3.62
CA THR A 80 -10.27 2.71 4.39
C THR A 80 -11.34 3.69 3.92
N SER A 81 -12.56 3.22 3.67
CA SER A 81 -13.67 4.05 3.17
C SER A 81 -14.46 4.74 4.28
N GLU A 82 -14.45 4.18 5.49
CA GLU A 82 -15.21 4.67 6.64
C GLU A 82 -14.44 5.69 7.48
N ASN A 83 -15.19 6.63 8.09
CA ASN A 83 -14.69 7.42 9.21
C ASN A 83 -15.13 6.75 10.51
N TYR A 84 -14.18 6.32 11.33
CA TYR A 84 -14.48 5.68 12.60
C TYR A 84 -14.67 6.70 13.72
N THR A 85 -15.79 6.60 14.44
CA THR A 85 -16.02 7.39 15.68
C THR A 85 -15.02 7.01 16.77
N ASN A 86 -14.68 5.73 16.87
CA ASN A 86 -13.59 5.26 17.73
C ASN A 86 -12.27 5.31 16.95
N THR A 87 -11.49 6.37 17.16
CA THR A 87 -10.21 6.60 16.49
C THR A 87 -9.17 5.50 16.75
N ASN A 88 -9.28 4.76 17.87
CA ASN A 88 -8.36 3.64 18.12
C ASN A 88 -8.46 2.55 17.05
N LYS A 89 -9.60 2.46 16.36
CA LYS A 89 -9.81 1.51 15.26
C LYS A 89 -8.81 1.67 14.12
N TYR A 90 -8.29 2.89 13.86
CA TYR A 90 -7.26 3.07 12.84
C TYR A 90 -5.96 2.34 13.21
N PHE A 91 -5.53 2.41 14.48
CA PHE A 91 -4.35 1.69 14.96
C PHE A 91 -4.56 0.18 14.95
N GLU A 92 -5.74 -0.30 15.33
CA GLU A 92 -6.10 -1.72 15.26
C GLU A 92 -6.04 -2.26 13.82
N ILE A 93 -6.62 -1.52 12.86
CA ILE A 93 -6.58 -1.87 11.44
C ILE A 93 -5.14 -1.89 10.94
N TYR A 94 -4.36 -0.85 11.23
CA TYR A 94 -2.95 -0.82 10.82
C TYR A 94 -2.15 -1.99 11.37
N ASN A 95 -2.25 -2.29 12.67
CA ASN A 95 -1.51 -3.40 13.26
C ASN A 95 -1.94 -4.74 12.63
N THR A 96 -3.25 -4.94 12.46
CA THR A 96 -3.79 -6.15 11.81
C THR A 96 -3.22 -6.33 10.40
N PHE A 97 -3.28 -5.28 9.57
CA PHE A 97 -2.81 -5.37 8.19
C PHE A 97 -1.29 -5.36 8.07
N ARG A 98 -0.57 -4.70 8.99
CA ARG A 98 0.88 -4.81 9.11
C ARG A 98 1.30 -6.25 9.35
N ASP A 99 0.65 -6.93 10.30
CA ASP A 99 0.99 -8.31 10.62
C ASP A 99 0.65 -9.24 9.43
N LEU A 100 -0.47 -9.02 8.74
CA LEU A 100 -0.79 -9.74 7.49
C LEU A 100 0.25 -9.49 6.37
N LEU A 101 0.77 -8.27 6.25
CA LEU A 101 1.83 -7.96 5.29
C LEU A 101 3.17 -8.56 5.70
N ILE A 102 3.46 -8.65 7.00
CA ILE A 102 4.64 -9.35 7.52
C ILE A 102 4.56 -10.84 7.19
N ASP A 103 3.41 -11.47 7.41
CA ASP A 103 3.18 -12.88 7.09
C ASP A 103 3.35 -13.15 5.59
N LYS A 104 2.93 -12.19 4.75
CA LYS A 104 2.96 -12.34 3.28
C LYS A 104 4.32 -12.01 2.65
N TYR A 105 4.98 -10.95 3.11
CA TYR A 105 6.15 -10.36 2.44
C TYR A 105 7.41 -10.33 3.33
N GLY A 106 7.33 -10.77 4.58
CA GLY A 106 8.41 -10.66 5.56
C GLY A 106 8.45 -9.28 6.23
N GLN A 107 9.51 -9.03 7.00
CA GLN A 107 9.63 -7.79 7.78
C GLN A 107 9.75 -6.54 6.88
N PRO A 108 9.15 -5.40 7.27
CA PRO A 108 9.38 -4.13 6.57
C PRO A 108 10.85 -3.74 6.65
N ILE A 109 11.37 -3.12 5.60
CA ILE A 109 12.74 -2.59 5.57
C ILE A 109 12.89 -1.28 6.36
N LYS A 110 11.76 -0.61 6.63
CA LYS A 110 11.71 0.63 7.40
C LYS A 110 10.37 0.75 8.10
N GLU A 111 10.42 1.16 9.37
CA GLU A 111 9.26 1.58 10.14
C GLU A 111 9.49 2.98 10.69
N VAL A 112 8.46 3.82 10.65
CA VAL A 112 8.48 5.17 11.21
C VAL A 112 7.24 5.33 12.09
N ILE A 113 7.48 5.55 13.37
CA ILE A 113 6.43 5.89 14.34
C ILE A 113 6.81 7.24 14.94
N THR A 114 5.99 8.25 14.68
CA THR A 114 6.18 9.60 15.21
C THR A 114 5.00 9.94 16.11
N ILE A 115 5.29 10.18 17.40
CA ILE A 115 4.31 10.62 18.39
C ILE A 115 4.91 11.78 19.18
N PRO A 116 4.48 13.03 18.94
CA PRO A 116 4.92 14.17 19.74
C PRO A 116 4.59 13.99 21.21
N ASP A 117 5.44 14.55 22.10
CA ASP A 117 5.29 14.41 23.55
C ASP A 117 3.89 14.80 24.06
N ILE A 118 3.31 15.85 23.48
CA ILE A 118 1.97 16.35 23.82
C ILE A 118 0.84 15.34 23.53
N TYR A 119 1.09 14.35 22.67
CA TYR A 119 0.12 13.31 22.29
C TYR A 119 0.46 11.92 22.84
N LYS A 120 1.52 11.75 23.65
CA LYS A 120 1.92 10.44 24.19
C LYS A 120 0.80 9.69 24.92
N ASN A 121 -0.05 10.43 25.64
CA ASN A 121 -1.18 9.85 26.38
C ASN A 121 -2.48 9.82 25.56
N HIS A 122 -2.52 10.52 24.42
CA HIS A 122 -3.68 10.66 23.53
C HIS A 122 -3.25 10.62 22.05
N PRO A 123 -2.64 9.50 21.59
CA PRO A 123 -2.09 9.41 20.24
C PRO A 123 -3.19 9.45 19.17
N ASP A 124 -4.41 9.05 19.50
CA ASP A 124 -5.60 9.15 18.67
C ASP A 124 -5.96 10.60 18.33
N SER A 125 -5.88 11.50 19.30
CA SER A 125 -6.08 12.93 19.08
C SER A 125 -4.97 13.52 18.20
N GLY A 126 -3.72 13.09 18.43
CA GLY A 126 -2.60 13.47 17.58
C GLY A 126 -2.72 12.94 16.15
N LEU A 127 -3.30 11.76 15.96
CA LEU A 127 -3.55 11.17 14.66
C LEU A 127 -4.57 12.01 13.88
N LEU A 128 -5.70 12.36 14.50
CA LEU A 128 -6.70 13.22 13.87
C LEU A 128 -6.15 14.59 13.47
N MET A 129 -5.20 15.13 14.25
CA MET A 129 -4.50 16.39 13.96
C MET A 129 -3.37 16.25 12.92
N GLY A 130 -3.13 15.05 12.38
CA GLY A 130 -2.04 14.79 11.44
C GLY A 130 -0.63 14.90 12.05
N GLN A 131 -0.53 14.83 13.38
CA GLN A 131 0.73 14.95 14.12
C GLN A 131 1.32 13.59 14.53
N VAL A 132 0.49 12.54 14.53
CA VAL A 132 0.91 11.17 14.79
C VAL A 132 0.93 10.40 13.47
N ILE A 133 2.04 9.72 13.20
CA ILE A 133 2.30 9.03 11.94
C ILE A 133 2.82 7.63 12.22
N TYR A 134 2.24 6.64 11.53
CA TYR A 134 2.67 5.24 11.53
C TYR A 134 2.89 4.82 10.09
N ILE A 135 4.12 4.42 9.74
CA ILE A 135 4.49 3.98 8.40
C ILE A 135 5.32 2.69 8.52
N SER A 136 4.94 1.68 7.74
CA SER A 136 5.74 0.48 7.47
C SER A 136 6.00 0.41 5.97
N HIS A 137 7.24 0.10 5.58
CA HIS A 137 7.67 0.14 4.19
C HIS A 137 8.41 -1.14 3.78
N TRP A 138 8.10 -1.69 2.59
CA TRP A 138 8.71 -2.88 2.01
C TRP A 138 9.33 -2.58 0.63
N ASP A 139 10.52 -3.11 0.38
CA ASP A 139 11.33 -2.78 -0.80
C ASP A 139 10.85 -3.45 -2.11
N PHE A 140 10.29 -4.66 -2.01
CA PHE A 140 10.07 -5.55 -3.15
C PHE A 140 9.12 -4.95 -4.23
N THR A 141 8.19 -4.07 -3.85
CA THR A 141 7.25 -3.37 -4.76
C THR A 141 6.93 -1.94 -4.33
N ASP A 142 7.84 -1.33 -3.56
CA ASP A 142 7.61 -0.02 -2.93
C ASP A 142 6.29 0.01 -2.14
N ILE A 143 6.02 -1.06 -1.37
CA ILE A 143 4.79 -1.12 -0.58
C ILE A 143 4.94 -0.18 0.59
N THR A 144 3.99 0.71 0.74
CA THR A 144 3.86 1.55 1.93
C THR A 144 2.51 1.27 2.56
N LEU A 145 2.54 0.76 3.81
CA LEU A 145 1.39 0.78 4.69
C LEU A 145 1.56 1.99 5.61
N ASP A 146 0.61 2.90 5.58
CA ASP A 146 0.60 4.06 6.45
C ASP A 146 -0.78 4.26 7.09
N ILE A 147 -0.76 4.76 8.32
CA ILE A 147 -1.91 5.51 8.82
C ILE A 147 -1.55 6.98 8.66
N THR A 148 -2.31 7.67 7.83
CA THR A 148 -2.19 9.10 7.65
C THR A 148 -3.55 9.76 7.84
N ALA A 149 -3.54 10.94 8.46
CA ALA A 149 -4.63 11.88 8.31
C ALA A 149 -4.26 12.81 7.15
N GLN A 150 -5.08 12.80 6.08
CA GLN A 150 -4.91 13.70 4.94
C GLN A 150 -5.94 14.83 4.99
N GLY A 151 -5.45 16.05 4.71
CA GLY A 151 -6.27 17.20 4.29
C GLY A 151 -6.99 17.94 5.41
N GLY A 152 -7.37 19.20 5.14
CA GLY A 152 -8.00 20.15 6.07
C GLY A 152 -9.34 19.74 6.70
N ASP A 153 -9.77 18.50 6.49
CA ASP A 153 -11.00 17.91 7.01
C ASP A 153 -10.77 16.94 8.20
N PHE A 154 -9.51 16.71 8.62
CA PHE A 154 -9.13 15.90 9.79
C PHE A 154 -9.59 14.42 9.77
N LYS A 155 -9.73 13.82 8.58
CA LYS A 155 -10.17 12.42 8.43
C LYS A 155 -8.96 11.49 8.36
N ALA A 156 -8.69 10.78 9.46
CA ALA A 156 -7.70 9.71 9.49
C ALA A 156 -8.09 8.56 8.56
N ARG A 157 -7.10 7.92 7.93
CA ARG A 157 -7.28 6.74 7.07
C ARG A 157 -6.11 5.78 7.25
N VAL A 158 -6.36 4.49 7.05
CA VAL A 158 -5.30 3.52 6.81
C VAL A 158 -5.18 3.32 5.30
N VAL A 159 -3.96 3.36 4.80
CA VAL A 159 -3.66 3.24 3.37
C VAL A 159 -2.57 2.19 3.18
N ILE A 160 -2.78 1.29 2.21
CA ILE A 160 -1.77 0.34 1.73
C ILE A 160 -1.56 0.66 0.25
N LEU A 161 -0.40 1.18 -0.11
CA LEU A 161 -0.04 1.53 -1.47
C LEU A 161 1.06 0.63 -1.99
N TYR A 162 0.93 0.22 -3.24
CA TYR A 162 1.91 -0.49 -4.04
C TYR A 162 2.29 0.41 -5.20
N ALA A 163 3.58 0.48 -5.56
CA ALA A 163 4.01 1.34 -6.65
C ALA A 163 5.08 0.71 -7.55
N ASN A 164 5.02 1.06 -8.83
CA ASN A 164 6.14 0.88 -9.73
C ASN A 164 7.09 2.07 -9.59
N LYS A 165 8.25 1.86 -8.96
CA LYS A 165 9.22 2.93 -8.64
C LYS A 165 9.61 3.80 -9.85
N GLU A 166 9.80 3.19 -11.01
CA GLU A 166 10.22 3.90 -12.23
C GLU A 166 9.12 4.84 -12.73
N LEU A 167 7.89 4.33 -12.86
CA LEU A 167 6.75 5.14 -13.30
C LEU A 167 6.33 6.17 -12.24
N ASP A 168 6.49 5.86 -10.95
CA ASP A 168 6.25 6.82 -9.87
C ASP A 168 7.23 8.00 -9.94
N ALA A 169 8.51 7.74 -10.19
CA ALA A 169 9.51 8.79 -10.40
C ALA A 169 9.16 9.68 -11.60
N VAL A 170 8.62 9.11 -12.69
CA VAL A 170 8.12 9.89 -13.84
C VAL A 170 6.97 10.81 -13.43
N LYS A 171 5.99 10.31 -12.66
CA LYS A 171 4.88 11.12 -12.15
C LYS A 171 5.37 12.27 -11.28
N VAL A 172 6.26 11.98 -10.32
CA VAL A 172 6.84 13.00 -9.41
C VAL A 172 7.59 14.08 -10.19
N GLN A 173 8.37 13.71 -11.21
CA GLN A 173 9.09 14.67 -12.02
C GLN A 173 8.13 15.62 -12.76
N ARG A 174 7.07 15.07 -13.36
CA ARG A 174 6.06 15.86 -14.07
C ARG A 174 5.35 16.85 -13.17
N ASP A 175 4.94 16.44 -11.98
CA ASP A 175 4.26 17.32 -11.04
C ASP A 175 5.14 18.51 -10.66
N ARG A 176 6.44 18.26 -10.44
CA ARG A 176 7.43 19.32 -10.19
C ARG A 176 7.56 20.29 -11.37
N ASP A 177 7.57 19.79 -12.60
CA ASP A 177 7.71 20.62 -13.80
C ASP A 177 6.43 21.45 -14.07
N ALA A 178 5.26 20.89 -13.78
CA ALA A 178 3.98 21.59 -13.86
C ALA A 178 3.89 22.74 -12.84
N THR A 179 4.30 22.51 -11.57
CA THR A 179 4.32 23.57 -10.55
C THR A 179 5.28 24.70 -10.91
N LYS A 180 6.46 24.38 -11.47
CA LYS A 180 7.41 25.41 -11.92
C LYS A 180 6.90 26.25 -13.07
N SER A 181 6.06 25.68 -13.94
CA SER A 181 5.51 26.39 -15.11
C SER A 181 4.38 27.36 -14.74
N GLN A 182 3.91 27.34 -13.48
CA GLN A 182 2.87 28.20 -12.94
C GLN A 182 3.42 29.36 -12.09
N LEU A 183 4.75 29.43 -11.91
CA LEU A 183 5.47 30.49 -11.20
C LEU A 183 6.19 31.41 -12.20
#